data_AF-A0A3M0Y5Q6-F1
#
_entry.id   AF-A0A3M0Y5Q6-F1
#
_cell.length_a   1.000
_cell.length_b   1.000
_cell.length_c   1.000
_cell.angle_alpha   90.00
_cell.angle_beta   90.00
_cell.angle_gamma   90.00
#
_symmetry.space_group_name_H-M   'P 1'
#
loop_
_entity.id
_entity.type
_entity.pdbx_description
1 polymer ?
#
loop_
_entity_poly.entity_id
_entity_poly.type
_entity_poly.pdbx_seq_one_letter_code
_entity_poly.pdbx_strand_id
1 'polypeptide(L)'
;MLPRFTDHPQALKEKTRRLRLGPHDVPALLAHPNWRTPAPVVVWMHGRTVSKEIDPGRYLRWIRAGLGVCALDLPGHGERFDRALQGPEATLYVVRQMLDELDDVVQSLG
;
A
#
# COMPACT_ATOMS: atom_id res chain seq x y z
N MET A 1 3.66 10.26 15.98
CA MET A 1 2.49 9.34 15.96
C MET A 1 2.63 8.39 17.15
N LEU A 2 1.56 8.10 17.91
CA LEU A 2 1.68 7.17 19.05
C LEU A 2 1.80 5.71 18.54
N PRO A 3 2.63 4.84 19.14
CA PRO A 3 2.89 3.47 18.66
C PRO A 3 1.64 2.59 18.49
N ARG A 4 0.59 2.85 19.27
CA ARG A 4 -0.69 2.12 19.16
C ARG A 4 -1.48 2.42 17.88
N PHE A 5 -1.15 3.52 17.19
CA PHE A 5 -1.78 3.91 15.93
C PHE A 5 -0.95 3.56 14.70
N THR A 6 0.28 3.09 14.88
CA THR A 6 1.12 2.52 13.80
C THR A 6 0.86 1.04 13.58
N ASP A 7 0.18 0.39 14.52
CA ASP A 7 -0.12 -1.04 14.47
C ASP A 7 -1.55 -1.28 14.02
N HIS A 8 -1.73 -2.24 13.10
CA HIS A 8 -3.06 -2.67 12.70
C HIS A 8 -3.82 -3.31 13.87
N PRO A 9 -5.15 -3.15 13.93
CA PRO A 9 -6.01 -3.99 14.77
C PRO A 9 -5.74 -5.47 14.49
N GLN A 10 -5.80 -6.33 15.52
CA GLN A 10 -5.49 -7.76 15.40
C GLN A 10 -6.25 -8.43 14.24
N ALA A 11 -7.54 -8.11 14.09
CA ALA A 11 -8.38 -8.61 13.00
C ALA A 11 -7.84 -8.29 11.59
N LEU A 12 -7.10 -7.19 11.43
CA LEU A 12 -6.47 -6.82 10.16
C LEU A 12 -5.07 -7.43 10.02
N LYS A 13 -4.33 -7.63 11.13
CA LYS A 13 -3.02 -8.31 11.10
C LYS A 13 -3.12 -9.71 10.47
N GLU A 14 -4.13 -10.50 10.84
CA GLU A 14 -4.34 -11.85 10.29
C GLU A 14 -4.74 -11.86 8.80
N LYS A 15 -5.26 -10.73 8.30
CA LYS A 15 -5.72 -10.57 6.92
C LYS A 15 -4.71 -9.85 6.03
N THR A 16 -3.60 -9.38 6.59
CA THR A 16 -2.61 -8.60 5.87
C THR A 16 -1.28 -9.33 5.71
N ARG A 17 -0.58 -9.04 4.62
CA ARG A 17 0.79 -9.49 4.34
C ARG A 17 1.60 -8.31 3.83
N ARG A 18 2.83 -8.16 4.32
CA ARG A 18 3.80 -7.23 3.75
C ARG A 18 4.63 -7.97 2.72
N LEU A 19 4.76 -7.40 1.53
CA LEU A 19 5.45 -7.98 0.39
C LEU A 19 6.18 -6.88 -0.37
N ARG A 20 7.05 -7.28 -1.28
CA ARG A 20 7.66 -6.38 -2.27
C ARG A 20 7.26 -6.86 -3.66
N LEU A 21 6.80 -5.94 -4.51
CA LEU A 21 6.16 -6.25 -5.79
C LEU A 21 6.93 -5.65 -6.97
N GLY A 22 6.93 -6.37 -8.10
CA GLY A 22 7.60 -5.97 -9.32
C GLY A 22 9.14 -6.01 -9.25
N PRO A 23 9.82 -5.77 -10.39
CA PRO A 23 11.28 -5.65 -10.46
C PRO A 23 11.79 -4.41 -9.73
N HIS A 24 10.94 -3.41 -9.50
CA HIS A 24 11.23 -2.21 -8.72
C HIS A 24 11.18 -2.43 -7.19
N ASP A 25 10.89 -3.65 -6.73
CA ASP A 25 10.90 -4.03 -5.32
C ASP A 25 9.99 -3.13 -4.45
N VAL A 26 8.81 -2.77 -4.98
CA VAL A 26 7.91 -1.77 -4.38
C VAL A 26 7.33 -2.33 -3.08
N PRO A 27 7.56 -1.68 -1.92
CA PRO A 27 6.99 -2.12 -0.66
C PRO A 27 5.47 -2.00 -0.68
N ALA A 28 4.80 -3.12 -0.39
CA ALA A 28 3.36 -3.24 -0.46
C ALA A 28 2.79 -3.90 0.80
N LEU A 29 1.63 -3.41 1.21
CA LEU A 29 0.79 -4.02 2.22
C LEU A 29 -0.45 -4.58 1.51
N LEU A 30 -0.51 -5.90 1.39
CA LEU A 30 -1.66 -6.59 0.86
C LEU A 30 -2.65 -6.92 1.97
N ALA A 31 -3.94 -6.77 1.69
CA ALA A 31 -5.02 -7.27 2.52
C ALA A 31 -5.99 -8.10 1.69
N HIS A 32 -6.46 -9.23 2.21
CA HIS A 32 -7.29 -10.16 1.44
C HIS A 32 -8.45 -10.71 2.29
N PRO A 33 -9.65 -10.90 1.71
CA PRO A 33 -10.80 -11.58 2.36
C PRO A 33 -10.46 -12.92 3.04
N ASN A 34 -9.83 -13.83 2.30
CA ASN A 34 -9.61 -15.21 2.77
C ASN A 34 -8.27 -15.85 2.37
N TRP A 35 -7.46 -15.23 1.50
CA TRP A 35 -6.21 -15.78 0.94
C TRP A 35 -6.34 -17.16 0.25
N ARG A 36 -7.55 -17.54 -0.17
CA ARG A 36 -7.84 -18.87 -0.75
C ARG A 36 -8.31 -18.81 -2.20
N THR A 37 -9.07 -17.77 -2.53
CA THR A 37 -9.68 -17.59 -3.86
C THR A 37 -9.30 -16.22 -4.40
N PRO A 38 -9.12 -16.05 -5.71
CA PRO A 38 -8.91 -14.73 -6.30
C PRO A 38 -10.02 -13.73 -5.88
N ALA A 39 -9.64 -12.47 -5.73
CA ALA A 39 -10.55 -11.38 -5.42
C ALA A 39 -10.20 -10.16 -6.27
N PRO A 40 -11.17 -9.34 -6.70
CA PRO A 40 -10.88 -8.05 -7.31
C PRO A 40 -10.04 -7.21 -6.34
N VAL A 41 -9.00 -6.56 -6.84
CA VAL A 41 -8.05 -5.81 -6.01
C VAL A 41 -8.21 -4.31 -6.21
N VAL A 42 -8.27 -3.57 -5.11
CA VAL A 42 -8.11 -2.11 -5.10
C VAL A 42 -6.63 -1.81 -4.89
N VAL A 43 -5.99 -1.16 -5.87
CA VAL A 43 -4.67 -0.54 -5.65
C VAL A 43 -4.86 0.79 -4.97
N TRP A 44 -4.25 0.95 -3.79
CA TRP A 44 -4.37 2.14 -2.96
C TRP A 44 -3.02 2.86 -2.85
N MET A 45 -2.99 4.09 -3.36
CA MET A 45 -1.87 5.01 -3.23
C MET A 45 -2.25 6.08 -2.20
N HIS A 46 -1.41 6.23 -1.18
CA HIS A 46 -1.66 7.19 -0.10
C HIS A 46 -1.28 8.62 -0.52
N GLY A 47 -1.68 9.62 0.28
CA GLY A 47 -1.23 11.01 0.08
C GLY A 47 0.17 11.27 0.67
N ARG A 48 0.83 12.34 0.26
CA ARG A 48 2.20 12.71 0.65
C ARG A 48 2.48 12.72 2.17
N THR A 49 1.55 13.21 2.98
CA THR A 49 1.77 13.41 4.42
C THR A 49 1.29 12.25 5.29
N VAL A 50 0.96 11.11 4.68
CA VAL A 50 0.38 9.95 5.36
C VAL A 50 1.07 8.68 4.89
N SER A 51 0.86 7.57 5.60
CA SER A 51 1.40 6.25 5.22
C SER A 51 0.29 5.29 4.84
N LYS A 52 0.67 4.14 4.26
CA LYS A 52 -0.26 3.06 3.88
C LYS A 52 -0.96 2.39 5.08
N GLU A 53 -0.60 2.72 6.32
CA GLU A 53 -1.21 2.17 7.54
C GLU A 53 -2.28 3.08 8.17
N ILE A 54 -2.47 4.32 7.67
CA ILE A 54 -3.23 5.38 8.37
C ILE A 54 -4.72 5.08 8.62
N ASP A 55 -5.39 4.31 7.76
CA ASP A 55 -6.83 4.01 7.88
C ASP A 55 -7.08 2.49 7.79
N PRO A 56 -6.84 1.73 8.87
CA PRO A 56 -7.11 0.30 8.91
C PRO A 56 -8.60 -0.02 8.74
N GLY A 57 -9.48 0.92 9.09
CA GLY A 57 -10.93 0.79 8.90
C GLY A 57 -11.30 0.68 7.42
N ARG A 58 -10.58 1.37 6.53
CA ARG A 58 -10.74 1.25 5.07
C ARG A 58 -10.52 -0.17 4.59
N TYR A 59 -9.46 -0.82 5.06
CA TYR A 59 -9.12 -2.17 4.59
C TYR A 59 -10.15 -3.17 5.07
N LEU A 60 -10.62 -3.04 6.31
CA LEU A 60 -11.70 -3.87 6.83
C LEU A 60 -13.01 -3.70 6.03
N ARG A 61 -13.35 -2.48 5.59
CA ARG A 61 -14.53 -2.27 4.73
C ARG A 61 -14.40 -2.97 3.38
N TRP A 62 -13.24 -2.84 2.71
CA TRP A 62 -12.98 -3.50 1.43
C TRP A 62 -12.95 -5.03 1.54
N ILE A 63 -12.24 -5.58 2.53
CA ILE A 63 -12.16 -7.02 2.78
C ILE A 63 -13.55 -7.61 3.06
N ARG A 64 -14.39 -6.92 3.83
CA ARG A 64 -15.79 -7.34 4.09
C ARG A 64 -16.68 -7.28 2.84
N ALA A 65 -16.36 -6.40 1.89
CA ALA A 65 -17.02 -6.33 0.59
C ALA A 65 -16.48 -7.38 -0.42
N GLY A 66 -15.56 -8.24 0.00
CA GLY A 66 -14.95 -9.26 -0.88
C GLY A 66 -13.83 -8.75 -1.77
N LEU A 67 -13.31 -7.55 -1.52
CA LEU A 67 -12.21 -6.94 -2.28
C LEU A 67 -10.86 -7.20 -1.59
N GLY A 68 -9.86 -7.54 -2.40
CA GLY A 68 -8.46 -7.43 -2.02
C GLY A 68 -7.98 -5.98 -2.04
N VAL A 69 -6.89 -5.70 -1.34
CA VAL A 69 -6.27 -4.37 -1.26
C VAL A 69 -4.78 -4.52 -1.48
N CYS A 70 -4.20 -3.71 -2.34
CA CYS A 70 -2.77 -3.55 -2.52
C CYS A 70 -2.40 -2.10 -2.21
N ALA A 71 -1.89 -1.85 -1.01
CA ALA A 71 -1.47 -0.52 -0.60
C ALA A 71 0.04 -0.36 -0.76
N LEU A 72 0.46 0.63 -1.55
CA LEU A 72 1.85 0.82 -1.93
C LEU A 72 2.48 1.95 -1.12
N ASP A 73 3.74 1.81 -0.75
CA ASP A 73 4.55 2.98 -0.38
C ASP A 73 4.88 3.76 -1.65
N LEU A 74 4.56 5.04 -1.71
CA LEU A 74 4.96 5.90 -2.83
C LEU A 74 6.50 6.09 -2.88
N PRO A 75 7.07 6.48 -4.04
CA PRO A 75 8.50 6.79 -4.14
C PRO A 75 8.96 7.80 -3.09
N GLY A 76 9.97 7.43 -2.30
CA GLY A 76 10.43 8.27 -1.19
C GLY A 76 9.61 8.19 0.09
N HIS A 77 8.57 7.35 0.17
CA HIS A 77 7.72 7.20 1.35
C HIS A 77 7.88 5.84 2.04
N GLY A 78 7.43 5.75 3.29
CA GLY A 78 7.34 4.50 4.05
C GLY A 78 8.68 3.78 4.18
N GLU A 79 8.74 2.51 3.76
CA GLU A 79 9.93 1.67 3.83
C GLU A 79 11.03 2.10 2.83
N ARG A 80 10.70 2.94 1.86
CA ARG A 80 11.62 3.54 0.89
C ARG A 80 11.77 5.04 1.10
N PHE A 81 11.81 5.47 2.37
CA PHE A 81 11.85 6.88 2.74
C PHE A 81 13.03 7.62 2.12
N ASP A 82 12.74 8.74 1.45
CA ASP A 82 13.72 9.71 0.98
C ASP A 82 13.22 11.12 1.33
N ARG A 83 14.05 11.84 2.11
CA ARG A 83 13.75 13.20 2.55
C ARG A 83 13.61 14.17 1.38
N ALA A 84 14.39 14.00 0.31
CA ALA A 84 14.36 14.88 -0.86
C ALA A 84 13.01 14.81 -1.61
N LEU A 85 12.28 13.70 -1.46
CA LEU A 85 11.01 13.46 -2.14
C LEU A 85 9.77 13.86 -1.31
N GLN A 86 9.95 14.38 -0.09
CA GLN A 86 8.84 14.77 0.79
C GLN A 86 8.26 16.17 0.48
N GLY A 87 9.00 16.97 -0.27
CA GLY A 87 8.63 18.34 -0.63
C GLY A 87 7.55 18.39 -1.72
N PRO A 88 6.69 19.43 -1.74
CA PRO A 88 5.69 19.61 -2.80
C PRO A 88 6.30 19.68 -4.21
N GLU A 89 7.52 20.21 -4.34
CA GLU A 89 8.29 20.27 -5.59
C GLU A 89 8.55 18.89 -6.22
N ALA A 90 8.62 17.83 -5.41
CA ALA A 90 8.83 16.47 -5.88
C ALA A 90 7.53 15.75 -6.29
N THR A 91 6.36 16.36 -6.09
CA THR A 91 5.05 15.68 -6.26
C THR A 91 4.90 15.04 -7.64
N LEU A 92 5.22 15.77 -8.72
CA LEU A 92 5.08 15.25 -10.07
C LEU A 92 6.10 14.15 -10.38
N TYR A 93 7.30 14.24 -9.80
CA TYR A 93 8.32 13.19 -9.92
C TYR A 93 7.86 11.90 -9.23
N VAL A 94 7.35 12.00 -8.00
CA VAL A 94 6.82 10.86 -7.23
C VAL A 94 5.66 10.19 -7.96
N VAL A 95 4.71 10.98 -8.48
CA VAL A 95 3.59 10.45 -9.26
C VAL A 95 4.08 9.78 -10.55
N ARG A 96 5.02 10.40 -11.27
CA ARG A 96 5.56 9.83 -12.52
C ARG A 96 6.24 8.49 -12.26
N GLN A 97 7.13 8.42 -11.28
CA GLN A 97 7.82 7.18 -10.94
C GLN A 97 6.83 6.10 -10.48
N MET A 98 5.82 6.45 -9.68
CA MET A 98 4.80 5.49 -9.27
C MET A 98 3.97 4.97 -10.46
N LEU A 99 3.67 5.81 -11.45
CA LEU A 99 3.00 5.36 -12.68
C LEU A 99 3.85 4.34 -13.44
N ASP A 100 5.16 4.58 -13.57
CA ASP A 100 6.07 3.65 -14.26
C ASP A 100 6.19 2.31 -13.49
N GLU A 101 6.10 2.34 -12.15
CA GLU A 101 6.13 1.13 -11.30
C GLU A 101 4.78 0.38 -11.23
N LEU A 102 3.66 1.03 -11.56
CA LEU A 102 2.32 0.50 -11.31
C LEU A 102 1.98 -0.72 -12.19
N ASP A 103 2.39 -0.71 -13.45
CA ASP A 103 2.13 -1.81 -14.38
C ASP A 103 2.77 -3.11 -13.90
N ASP A 104 4.02 -3.02 -13.43
CA ASP A 104 4.75 -4.14 -12.85
C ASP A 104 4.12 -4.66 -11.55
N VAL A 105 3.62 -3.74 -10.72
CA VAL A 105 2.89 -4.10 -9.50
C VAL A 105 1.63 -4.87 -9.86
N VAL A 106 0.84 -4.39 -10.83
CA VAL A 106 -0.40 -5.05 -11.26
C VAL A 106 -0.08 -6.44 -11.81
N GLN A 107 0.93 -6.57 -12.67
CA GLN A 107 1.36 -7.85 -13.21
C GLN A 107 1.80 -8.83 -12.11
N SER A 108 2.42 -8.34 -11.04
CA SER A 108 2.88 -9.16 -9.90
C SER A 108 1.75 -9.70 -9.02
N LEU A 109 0.52 -9.16 -9.13
CA LEU A 109 -0.63 -9.62 -8.36
C LEU A 109 -1.28 -10.88 -8.94
N GLY A 110 -0.88 -11.31 -10.14
CA GLY A 110 -1.41 -12.47 -10.87
C GLY A 110 -2.71 -12.16 -11.62
#